data_AF-A0A6G2DX25-F1
#
_entry.id   AF-A0A6G2DX25-F1
#
_cell.length_a   1.000
_cell.length_b   1.000
_cell.length_c   1.000
_cell.angle_alpha   90.00
_cell.angle_beta   90.00
_cell.angle_gamma   90.00
#
_symmetry.space_group_name_H-M   'P 1'
#
loop_
_entity.id
_entity.type
_entity.pdbx_description
1 polymer ?
#
loop_
_entity_poly.entity_id
_entity_poly.type
_entity_poly.pdbx_seq_one_letter_code
_entity_poly.pdbx_strand_id
1 'polypeptide(L)'
;IRGWINYFSLGNMKSIVASIDERLRTRLRVIIWKQWKKKSRRLWGLLKLGVPKWIADKVSGWGDHYQLVAQKSVLKRAISKPVLEKRGLVS
;
A
#
# COMPACT_ATOMS: atom_id res chain seq x y z
N ILE A 1 -18.71 2.20 -10.23
CA ILE A 1 -18.70 1.86 -8.78
C ILE A 1 -20.07 2.12 -8.11
N ARG A 2 -20.73 3.27 -8.34
CA ARG A 2 -21.99 3.63 -7.66
C ARG A 2 -23.16 2.63 -7.84
N GLY A 3 -23.38 2.08 -9.03
CA GLY A 3 -24.46 1.10 -9.27
C GLY A 3 -24.25 -0.25 -8.57
N TRP A 4 -23.01 -0.74 -8.53
CA TRP A 4 -22.64 -1.98 -7.86
C TRP A 4 -22.77 -1.86 -6.34
N ILE A 5 -22.43 -0.72 -5.74
CA ILE A 5 -22.58 -0.51 -4.29
C ILE A 5 -24.06 -0.51 -3.88
N ASN A 6 -24.96 -0.01 -4.73
CA ASN A 6 -26.38 0.12 -4.39
C ASN A 6 -27.13 -1.22 -4.39
N TYR A 7 -26.80 -2.11 -5.32
CA TYR A 7 -27.40 -3.47 -5.47
C TYR A 7 -27.19 -4.40 -4.26
N PHE A 8 -26.28 -3.98 -3.39
CA PHE A 8 -25.46 -4.84 -2.56
C PHE A 8 -25.48 -4.22 -1.11
N SER A 9 -26.00 -3.01 -0.99
CA SER A 9 -26.26 -2.25 0.25
C SER A 9 -27.26 -2.90 1.23
N LEU A 10 -27.97 -3.95 0.83
CA LEU A 10 -29.00 -4.65 1.63
C LEU A 10 -28.46 -5.61 2.71
N GLY A 11 -27.13 -5.79 2.82
CA GLY A 11 -26.52 -6.70 3.80
C GLY A 11 -25.19 -6.21 4.39
N ASN A 12 -24.51 -7.08 5.15
CA ASN A 12 -23.23 -6.90 5.88
C ASN A 12 -22.02 -6.51 5.00
N MET A 13 -22.20 -5.53 4.12
CA MET A 13 -21.34 -5.25 2.99
C MET A 13 -20.26 -4.23 3.31
N LYS A 14 -20.48 -3.38 4.31
CA LYS A 14 -19.45 -2.46 4.80
C LYS A 14 -18.18 -3.22 5.19
N SER A 15 -18.33 -4.37 5.84
CA SER A 15 -17.20 -5.24 6.22
C SER A 15 -16.55 -5.92 5.01
N ILE A 16 -17.34 -6.42 4.06
CA ILE A 16 -16.85 -7.04 2.83
C ILE A 16 -16.05 -6.03 1.99
N VAL A 17 -16.62 -4.84 1.73
CA VAL A 17 -15.98 -3.78 0.96
C VAL A 17 -14.69 -3.30 1.64
N ALA A 18 -14.69 -3.16 2.97
CA ALA A 18 -13.48 -2.82 3.72
C ALA A 18 -12.38 -3.90 3.57
N SER A 19 -12.75 -5.18 3.58
CA SER A 19 -11.80 -6.28 3.36
C SER A 19 -11.20 -6.29 1.95
N ILE A 20 -12.02 -5.98 0.94
CA ILE A 20 -11.58 -5.86 -0.45
C ILE A 20 -10.64 -4.68 -0.61
N ASP A 21 -10.97 -3.52 -0.03
CA ASP A 21 -10.09 -2.35 -0.02
C ASP A 21 -8.73 -2.63 0.64
N GLU A 22 -8.72 -3.33 1.78
CA GLU A 22 -7.47 -3.71 2.43
C GLU A 22 -6.59 -4.63 1.57
N ARG A 23 -7.21 -5.62 0.92
CA ARG A 23 -6.52 -6.50 -0.02
C ARG A 23 -5.97 -5.71 -1.21
N LEU A 24 -6.74 -4.77 -1.75
CA LEU A 24 -6.33 -3.91 -2.86
C LEU A 24 -5.11 -3.05 -2.49
N ARG A 25 -5.14 -2.41 -1.31
CA ARG A 25 -4.00 -1.61 -0.81
C ARG A 25 -2.75 -2.46 -0.62
N THR A 26 -2.89 -3.69 -0.16
CA THR A 26 -1.76 -4.63 -0.04
C THR A 26 -1.16 -4.94 -1.40
N ARG A 27 -1.99 -5.21 -2.43
CA ARG A 27 -1.53 -5.42 -3.80
C ARG A 27 -0.84 -4.19 -4.38
N LEU A 28 -1.38 -2.98 -4.16
CA LEU A 28 -0.76 -1.73 -4.59
C LEU A 28 0.64 -1.55 -4.00
N ARG A 29 0.82 -1.83 -2.70
CA ARG A 29 2.14 -1.78 -2.06
C ARG A 29 3.12 -2.79 -2.67
N VAL A 30 2.66 -4.01 -2.97
CA VAL A 30 3.48 -5.01 -3.67
C VAL A 30 3.90 -4.52 -5.06
N ILE A 31 2.97 -3.94 -5.82
CA ILE A 31 3.26 -3.39 -7.15
C ILE A 31 4.31 -2.29 -7.07
N ILE A 32 4.16 -1.34 -6.15
CA ILE A 32 5.13 -0.25 -5.93
C ILE A 32 6.50 -0.81 -5.54
N TRP A 33 6.55 -1.82 -4.67
CA TRP A 33 7.82 -2.46 -4.29
C TRP A 33 8.50 -3.16 -5.47
N LYS A 34 7.73 -3.82 -6.33
CA LYS A 34 8.24 -4.44 -7.58
C LYS A 34 8.73 -3.39 -8.58
N GLN A 35 8.05 -2.25 -8.69
CA GLN A 35 8.52 -1.12 -9.50
C GLN A 35 9.87 -0.60 -8.99
N TRP A 36 10.11 -0.64 -7.68
CA TRP A 36 11.40 -0.33 -7.07
C TRP A 36 12.33 -1.55 -7.07
N LYS A 37 12.62 -2.11 -8.24
CA LYS A 37 13.41 -3.35 -8.37
C LYS A 37 14.78 -3.30 -7.69
N LYS A 38 15.50 -2.16 -7.80
CA LYS A 38 16.86 -1.98 -7.26
C LYS A 38 16.84 -1.42 -5.84
N LYS A 39 17.77 -1.85 -4.96
CA LYS A 39 17.93 -1.33 -3.58
C LYS A 39 17.99 0.21 -3.55
N SER A 40 18.78 0.81 -4.43
CA SER A 40 18.89 2.27 -4.55
C SER A 40 17.55 2.96 -4.83
N ARG A 41 16.71 2.38 -5.69
CA ARG A 41 15.37 2.90 -6.00
C ARG A 41 14.42 2.74 -4.81
N ARG A 42 14.52 1.64 -4.07
CA ARG A 42 13.73 1.41 -2.85
C ARG A 42 14.08 2.43 -1.78
N LEU A 43 15.37 2.64 -1.55
CA LEU A 43 15.86 3.63 -0.59
C LEU A 43 15.37 5.04 -0.97
N TRP A 44 15.55 5.44 -2.23
CA TRP A 44 15.05 6.73 -2.73
C TRP A 44 13.53 6.88 -2.56
N GLY A 45 12.76 5.84 -2.90
CA GLY A 45 11.29 5.85 -2.78
C GLY A 45 10.83 5.99 -1.33
N LEU A 46 11.47 5.26 -0.41
CA LEU A 46 11.20 5.34 1.03
C LEU A 46 11.53 6.72 1.60
N LEU A 47 12.69 7.28 1.25
CA LEU A 47 13.07 8.64 1.65
C LEU A 47 12.09 9.70 1.13
N LYS A 48 11.65 9.56 -0.14
CA LYS A 48 10.64 10.45 -0.74
C LYS A 48 9.27 10.36 -0.05
N LEU A 49 8.96 9.23 0.58
CA LEU A 49 7.77 9.07 1.41
C LEU A 49 7.97 9.56 2.86
N GLY A 50 9.11 10.19 3.18
CA GLY A 50 9.40 10.74 4.51
C GLY A 50 9.86 9.68 5.53
N VAL A 51 10.26 8.49 5.08
CA VAL A 51 10.81 7.46 5.98
C VAL A 51 12.21 7.88 6.43
N PRO A 52 12.54 7.85 7.74
CA PRO A 52 13.88 8.13 8.22
C PRO A 52 14.94 7.25 7.56
N LYS A 53 16.10 7.82 7.22
CA LYS A 53 17.16 7.16 6.44
C LYS A 53 17.61 5.82 7.03
N TRP A 54 17.74 5.73 8.36
CA TRP A 54 18.15 4.51 9.04
C TRP A 54 17.15 3.36 8.87
N ILE A 55 15.83 3.64 8.87
CA ILE A 55 14.79 2.64 8.58
C ILE A 55 14.81 2.31 7.09
N ALA A 56 14.91 3.33 6.25
CA ALA A 56 14.84 3.19 4.80
C ALA A 56 15.97 2.30 4.28
N ASP A 57 17.20 2.46 4.79
CA ASP A 57 18.33 1.61 4.41
C ASP A 57 18.11 0.15 4.84
N LYS A 58 17.65 -0.08 6.08
CA LYS A 58 17.33 -1.42 6.61
C LYS A 58 16.27 -2.14 5.77
N VAL A 59 15.17 -1.46 5.44
CA VAL A 59 14.03 -2.05 4.71
C VAL A 59 14.32 -2.18 3.21
N SER A 60 15.14 -1.30 2.63
CA SER A 60 15.49 -1.37 1.19
C SER A 60 16.15 -2.68 0.78
N GLY A 61 16.85 -3.33 1.71
CA GLY A 61 17.53 -4.62 1.52
C GLY A 61 16.62 -5.85 1.53
N TRP A 62 15.33 -5.72 1.85
CA TRP A 62 14.41 -6.87 2.03
C TRP A 62 14.01 -7.60 0.73
N GLY A 63 14.74 -7.41 -0.37
CA GLY A 63 14.65 -8.26 -1.56
C GLY A 63 13.23 -8.54 -2.05
N ASP A 64 12.92 -9.83 -2.20
CA ASP A 64 11.66 -10.38 -2.72
C ASP A 64 10.64 -10.71 -1.62
N HIS A 65 10.82 -10.20 -0.40
CA HIS A 65 9.87 -10.41 0.70
C HIS A 65 8.61 -9.53 0.55
N TYR A 66 7.92 -9.62 -0.60
CA TYR A 66 6.85 -8.73 -1.02
C TYR A 66 5.70 -8.61 -0.01
N GLN A 67 5.18 -9.74 0.49
CA GLN A 67 4.06 -9.75 1.43
C GLN A 67 4.45 -9.16 2.78
N LEU A 68 5.64 -9.53 3.27
CA LEU A 68 6.20 -9.00 4.51
C LEU A 68 6.42 -7.48 4.41
N VAL A 69 6.96 -7.00 3.29
CA VAL A 69 7.13 -5.55 3.05
C VAL A 69 5.77 -4.86 2.98
N ALA A 70 4.80 -5.39 2.26
CA ALA A 70 3.49 -4.75 2.08
C ALA A 70 2.66 -4.71 3.37
N GLN A 71 2.79 -5.70 4.25
CA GLN A 71 1.94 -5.84 5.44
C GLN A 71 2.61 -5.42 6.75
N LYS A 72 3.92 -5.66 6.91
CA LYS A 72 4.62 -5.54 8.20
C LYS A 72 5.72 -4.47 8.22
N SER A 73 6.09 -3.91 7.07
CA SER A 73 7.11 -2.86 7.03
C SER A 73 6.56 -1.44 7.17
N VAL A 74 7.48 -0.48 7.25
CA VAL A 74 7.18 0.96 7.18
C VAL A 74 6.36 1.35 5.95
N LEU A 75 6.36 0.54 4.88
CA LEU A 75 5.59 0.77 3.66
C LEU A 75 4.07 0.79 3.93
N LYS A 76 3.56 0.01 4.90
CA LYS A 76 2.13 0.03 5.28
C LYS A 76 1.71 1.40 5.82
N ARG A 77 2.58 2.03 6.62
CA ARG A 77 2.36 3.36 7.20
C ARG A 77 2.61 4.47 6.18
N ALA A 78 3.68 4.36 5.40
CA ALA A 78 4.07 5.34 4.40
C ALA A 78 3.08 5.41 3.23
N ILE A 79 2.44 4.27 2.89
CA ILE A 79 1.40 4.16 1.86
C ILE A 79 0.07 3.84 2.56
N SER A 80 -0.40 4.82 3.32
CA SER A 80 -1.68 4.79 4.03
C SER A 80 -2.83 5.26 3.13
N LYS A 81 -4.07 4.99 3.56
CA LYS A 81 -5.29 5.39 2.82
C LYS A 81 -5.33 6.90 2.53
N PRO A 82 -5.06 7.82 3.49
CA PRO A 82 -5.04 9.26 3.21
C PRO A 82 -3.99 9.68 2.17
N VAL A 83 -2.83 9.03 2.16
CA VAL A 83 -1.75 9.33 1.20
C VAL A 83 -2.14 8.90 -0.22
N LEU A 84 -2.86 7.79 -0.35
CA LEU A 84 -3.38 7.30 -1.63
C LEU A 84 -4.53 8.19 -2.12
N GLU A 85 -5.44 8.59 -1.24
CA GLU A 85 -6.54 9.52 -1.54
C GLU A 85 -6.01 10.87 -2.05
N LYS A 86 -4.99 11.44 -1.38
CA LYS A 86 -4.31 12.67 -1.83
C LYS A 86 -3.70 12.55 -3.22
N ARG A 87 -3.39 11.33 -3.68
CA ARG A 87 -2.83 11.05 -5.01
C ARG A 87 -3.88 10.63 -6.04
N GLY A 88 -5.16 10.83 -5.74
CA GLY A 88 -6.27 10.59 -6.68
C GLY A 88 -6.80 9.17 -6.71
N LEU A 89 -6.39 8.29 -5.78
CA LEU A 89 -7.09 7.02 -5.56
C LEU A 89 -8.35 7.32 -4.75
N VAL A 90 -9.45 7.55 -5.46
CA VAL A 90 -10.77 7.71 -4.86
C VAL A 90 -11.22 6.35 -4.33
N SER A 91 -11.24 6.21 -3.00
CA SER A 91 -11.84 5.07 -2.30
C SER A 91 -13.31 5.31 -2.01
#